data_AF-A0A927ICH8-F1
#
_entry.id   AF-A0A927ICH8-F1
#
_cell.length_a   1.000
_cell.length_b   1.000
_cell.length_c   1.000
_cell.angle_alpha   90.00
_cell.angle_beta   90.00
_cell.angle_gamma   90.00
#
_symmetry.space_group_name_H-M   'P 1'
#
loop_
_entity.id
_entity.type
_entity.pdbx_description
1 polymer ?
#
loop_
_entity_poly.entity_id
_entity_poly.type
_entity_poly.pdbx_seq_one_letter_code
_entity_poly.pdbx_strand_id
1 'polypeptide(L)'
;MRTSPSRAARIVGASAVLAGLLTAAPSATAAPAPAPGATADYAGQSIDLARDGWLDAHTCVVHTPENVRCYGEAAEADGALGYERSADPAARRNAAVPACANGWLCLYEHANGGGRRLIFNDEYWHNLYDYGFENRTSSWRNNQRSGDSGGLRMSDDQRQIWIDAPGYTAYIGIYNDRAYMVHG
;
A
#
# COMPACT_ATOMS: atom_id res chain seq x y z
N MET A 1 67.56 -36.74 5.52
CA MET A 1 66.97 -35.37 5.43
C MET A 1 65.59 -35.45 6.07
N ARG A 2 65.15 -34.69 7.07
CA ARG A 2 65.70 -33.66 7.98
C ARG A 2 64.92 -33.88 9.29
N THR A 3 65.61 -33.88 10.43
CA THR A 3 65.04 -34.05 11.77
C THR A 3 64.91 -32.71 12.51
N SER A 4 63.79 -32.54 13.22
CA SER A 4 63.56 -31.73 14.44
C SER A 4 63.58 -30.18 14.33
N PRO A 5 63.08 -29.44 15.36
CA PRO A 5 62.13 -29.81 16.42
C PRO A 5 61.04 -28.74 16.74
N SER A 6 60.03 -29.20 17.49
CA SER A 6 59.07 -28.39 18.24
C SER A 6 59.74 -27.48 19.29
N ARG A 7 59.20 -26.28 19.49
CA ARG A 7 59.36 -25.49 20.71
C ARG A 7 57.99 -25.00 21.19
N ALA A 8 57.61 -25.48 22.35
CA ALA A 8 56.56 -24.92 23.18
C ALA A 8 57.05 -23.60 23.80
N ALA A 9 56.16 -22.61 23.88
CA ALA A 9 56.34 -21.45 24.75
C ALA A 9 55.05 -21.27 25.55
N ARG A 10 55.17 -21.51 26.86
CA ARG A 10 54.15 -21.24 27.87
C ARG A 10 54.09 -19.73 28.08
N ILE A 11 52.91 -19.13 27.97
CA ILE A 11 52.66 -17.77 28.44
C ILE A 11 51.91 -17.87 29.78
N VAL A 12 52.57 -17.35 30.82
CA VAL A 12 52.07 -17.16 32.17
C VAL A 12 51.89 -15.66 32.38
N GLY A 13 50.79 -15.27 33.03
CA GLY A 13 50.56 -13.93 33.58
C GLY A 13 49.59 -13.07 32.74
N ALA A 14 48.64 -12.33 33.29
CA ALA A 14 48.28 -12.06 34.68
C ALA A 14 46.79 -11.64 34.70
N SER A 15 45.99 -12.20 35.59
CA SER A 15 44.60 -11.81 35.78
C SER A 15 44.56 -10.50 36.59
N ALA A 16 44.28 -9.37 35.94
CA ALA A 16 43.91 -8.14 36.62
C ALA A 16 42.41 -8.20 36.94
N VAL A 17 42.06 -8.31 38.23
CA VAL A 17 40.69 -8.15 38.71
C VAL A 17 40.38 -6.65 38.78
N LEU A 18 39.78 -6.11 37.72
CA LEU A 18 39.15 -4.79 37.73
C LEU A 18 37.73 -4.94 38.30
N ALA A 19 37.56 -4.56 39.57
CA ALA A 19 36.25 -4.33 40.17
C ALA A 19 35.64 -3.05 39.58
N GLY A 20 35.06 -3.16 38.39
CA GLY A 20 34.27 -2.10 37.77
C GLY A 20 32.86 -2.07 38.36
N LEU A 21 32.46 -0.93 38.94
CA LEU A 21 31.07 -0.63 39.28
C LEU A 21 30.23 -0.71 37.99
N LEU A 22 29.45 -1.77 37.84
CA LEU A 22 28.42 -1.89 36.81
C LEU A 22 27.28 -0.93 37.17
N THR A 23 27.39 0.33 36.73
CA THR A 23 26.21 1.18 36.59
C THR A 23 25.33 0.54 35.53
N ALA A 24 24.28 -0.16 35.94
CA ALA A 24 23.26 -0.67 35.04
C ALA A 24 22.66 0.51 34.27
N ALA A 25 23.06 0.66 33.00
CA ALA A 25 22.42 1.63 32.11
C ALA A 25 20.93 1.26 32.03
N PRO A 26 20.00 2.22 32.17
CA PRO A 26 18.60 1.94 31.93
C PRO A 26 18.46 1.40 30.52
N SER A 27 17.95 0.18 30.41
CA SER A 27 17.60 -0.40 29.11
C SER A 27 16.49 0.46 28.54
N ALA A 28 16.82 1.30 27.55
CA ALA A 28 15.81 2.02 26.80
C ALA A 28 14.92 0.98 26.13
N THR A 29 13.68 0.87 26.61
CA THR A 29 12.66 0.05 25.95
C THR A 29 12.47 0.65 24.56
N ALA A 30 12.86 -0.10 23.52
CA ALA A 30 12.60 0.31 22.15
C ALA A 30 11.10 0.54 22.01
N ALA A 31 10.72 1.69 21.45
CA ALA A 31 9.32 1.93 21.10
C ALA A 31 8.85 0.79 20.17
N PRO A 32 7.61 0.29 20.32
CA PRO A 32 7.08 -0.71 19.42
C PRO A 32 7.22 -0.20 17.98
N ALA A 33 7.71 -1.07 17.09
CA ALA A 33 7.75 -0.75 15.67
C ALA A 33 6.33 -0.38 15.21
N PRO A 34 6.18 0.61 14.29
CA PRO A 34 4.88 0.88 13.67
C PRO A 34 4.27 -0.41 13.15
N ALA A 35 2.95 -0.57 13.15
CA ALA A 35 2.34 -1.72 12.52
C ALA A 35 2.78 -1.81 11.04
N PRO A 36 3.02 -3.02 10.50
CA PRO A 36 3.30 -3.17 9.08
C PRO A 36 2.08 -2.74 8.25
N GLY A 37 2.33 -2.17 7.06
CA GLY A 37 1.28 -1.88 6.10
C GLY A 37 0.82 -3.14 5.36
N ALA A 38 -0.05 -2.95 4.37
CA ALA A 38 -0.45 -4.00 3.46
C ALA A 38 0.76 -4.47 2.65
N THR A 39 0.94 -5.79 2.59
CA THR A 39 2.00 -6.40 1.79
C THR A 39 1.48 -6.66 0.38
N ALA A 40 2.25 -6.24 -0.63
CA ALA A 40 1.89 -6.43 -2.04
C ALA A 40 2.97 -7.17 -2.81
N ASP A 41 2.54 -7.92 -3.83
CA ASP A 41 3.43 -8.48 -4.84
C ASP A 41 3.61 -7.49 -6.00
N TYR A 42 4.86 -7.13 -6.30
CA TYR A 42 5.23 -6.30 -7.44
C TYR A 42 6.51 -6.82 -8.09
N ALA A 43 6.57 -7.00 -9.41
CA ALA A 43 7.79 -7.43 -10.11
C ALA A 43 8.55 -8.64 -9.49
N GLY A 44 7.81 -9.58 -8.87
CA GLY A 44 8.36 -10.76 -8.21
C GLY A 44 8.94 -10.53 -6.80
N GLN A 45 8.79 -9.33 -6.24
CA GLN A 45 9.16 -8.98 -4.87
C GLN A 45 7.92 -8.65 -4.04
N SER A 46 8.02 -8.93 -2.74
CA SER A 46 7.03 -8.56 -1.73
C SER A 46 7.43 -7.24 -1.09
N ILE A 47 6.52 -6.27 -1.06
CA ILE A 47 6.76 -4.90 -0.57
C ILE A 47 5.72 -4.49 0.48
N ASP A 48 6.12 -3.75 1.51
CA ASP A 48 5.19 -3.11 2.45
C ASP A 48 4.79 -1.74 1.88
N LEU A 49 3.54 -1.61 1.42
CA LEU A 49 3.10 -0.41 0.71
C LEU A 49 3.12 0.86 1.57
N ALA A 50 2.95 0.74 2.89
CA ALA A 50 2.96 1.87 3.79
C ALA A 50 4.38 2.36 4.08
N ARG A 51 5.36 1.44 4.16
CA ARG A 51 6.75 1.75 4.52
C ARG A 51 7.67 1.94 3.32
N ASP A 52 7.60 1.02 2.38
CA ASP A 52 8.45 0.99 1.18
C ASP A 52 7.86 1.85 0.05
N GLY A 53 6.58 2.20 0.16
CA GLY A 53 5.84 2.86 -0.90
C GLY A 53 5.53 1.90 -2.04
N TRP A 54 5.30 2.46 -3.23
CA TRP A 54 4.89 1.67 -4.39
C TRP A 54 6.07 1.27 -5.30
N LEU A 55 7.29 1.66 -4.94
CA LEU A 55 8.44 1.61 -5.85
C LEU A 55 8.07 2.27 -7.19
N ASP A 56 8.20 1.53 -8.29
CA ASP A 56 7.81 1.95 -9.65
C ASP A 56 6.37 1.52 -10.03
N ALA A 57 5.62 0.90 -9.12
CA ALA A 57 4.25 0.49 -9.41
C ALA A 57 3.32 1.71 -9.54
N HIS A 58 2.41 1.62 -10.50
CA HIS A 58 1.42 2.67 -10.77
C HIS A 58 0.00 2.27 -10.36
N THR A 59 -0.31 0.97 -10.32
CA THR A 59 -1.64 0.47 -9.94
C THR A 59 -1.52 -0.70 -8.98
N CYS A 60 -2.26 -0.68 -7.89
CA CYS A 60 -2.40 -1.81 -6.97
C CYS A 60 -3.86 -2.26 -6.89
N VAL A 61 -4.04 -3.58 -6.95
CA VAL A 61 -5.34 -4.27 -6.86
C VAL A 61 -5.38 -4.99 -5.53
N VAL A 62 -6.37 -4.66 -4.71
CA VAL A 62 -6.62 -5.27 -3.41
C VAL A 62 -7.69 -6.33 -3.62
N HIS A 63 -7.29 -7.60 -3.65
CA HIS A 63 -8.22 -8.73 -3.69
C HIS A 63 -8.73 -9.07 -2.28
N THR A 64 -7.84 -8.97 -1.30
CA THR A 64 -8.10 -8.98 0.14
C THR A 64 -7.00 -8.16 0.83
N PRO A 65 -7.10 -7.83 2.14
CA PRO A 65 -6.02 -7.17 2.87
C PRO A 65 -4.68 -7.90 2.83
N GLU A 66 -4.70 -9.24 2.71
CA GLU A 66 -3.52 -10.10 2.63
C GLU A 66 -3.10 -10.45 1.20
N ASN A 67 -3.89 -10.06 0.19
CA ASN A 67 -3.64 -10.35 -1.22
C ASN A 67 -3.74 -9.06 -2.04
N VAL A 68 -2.61 -8.35 -2.11
CA VAL A 68 -2.48 -7.14 -2.91
C VAL A 68 -1.49 -7.39 -4.03
N ARG A 69 -1.86 -7.02 -5.26
CA ARG A 69 -0.99 -7.14 -6.42
C ARG A 69 -0.84 -5.81 -7.11
N CYS A 70 0.41 -5.40 -7.34
CA CYS A 70 0.74 -4.15 -7.98
C CYS A 70 1.33 -4.36 -9.38
N TYR A 71 1.19 -3.35 -10.21
CA TYR A 71 1.49 -3.35 -11.64
C TYR A 71 2.19 -2.05 -12.01
N GLY A 72 3.13 -2.13 -12.95
CA GLY A 72 3.91 -0.97 -13.38
C GLY A 72 3.07 0.02 -14.19
N GLU A 73 2.03 -0.49 -14.85
CA GLU A 73 1.14 0.30 -15.69
C GLU A 73 -0.34 0.01 -15.40
N ALA A 74 -1.20 1.00 -15.58
CA ALA A 74 -2.65 0.82 -15.43
C ALA A 74 -3.21 -0.22 -16.42
N ALA A 75 -2.69 -0.26 -17.66
CA ALA A 75 -3.14 -1.19 -18.69
C ALA A 75 -2.85 -2.67 -18.33
N GLU A 76 -1.75 -2.93 -17.61
CA GLU A 76 -1.40 -4.27 -17.14
C GLU A 76 -2.41 -4.76 -16.09
N ALA A 77 -2.74 -3.90 -15.12
CA ALA A 77 -3.78 -4.18 -14.13
C ALA A 77 -5.16 -4.35 -14.78
N ASP A 78 -5.49 -3.51 -15.77
CA ASP A 78 -6.74 -3.62 -16.53
C ASP A 78 -6.85 -4.97 -17.24
N GLY A 79 -5.79 -5.40 -17.93
CA GLY A 79 -5.72 -6.71 -18.57
C GLY A 79 -5.86 -7.87 -17.59
N ALA A 80 -5.20 -7.78 -16.42
CA ALA A 80 -5.31 -8.78 -15.36
C ALA A 80 -6.73 -8.89 -14.78
N LEU A 81 -7.49 -7.79 -14.78
CA LEU A 81 -8.88 -7.74 -14.35
C LEU A 81 -9.89 -7.97 -15.50
N GLY A 82 -9.43 -8.20 -16.73
CA GLY A 82 -10.28 -8.38 -17.91
C GLY A 82 -11.04 -7.12 -18.33
N TYR A 83 -10.54 -5.93 -17.98
CA TYR A 83 -11.13 -4.65 -18.40
C TYR A 83 -10.77 -4.31 -19.84
N GLU A 84 -11.80 -4.16 -20.67
CA GLU A 84 -11.66 -3.67 -22.03
C GLU A 84 -12.34 -2.31 -22.16
N ARG A 85 -11.53 -1.26 -22.42
CA ARG A 85 -12.01 0.13 -22.53
C ARG A 85 -13.11 0.30 -23.57
N SER A 86 -13.05 -0.45 -24.67
CA SER A 86 -14.04 -0.42 -25.75
C SER A 86 -15.38 -1.08 -25.34
N ALA A 87 -15.36 -2.02 -24.41
CA ALA A 87 -16.55 -2.71 -23.91
C ALA A 87 -17.27 -1.90 -22.81
N ASP A 88 -16.61 -0.92 -22.21
CA ASP A 88 -17.14 -0.08 -21.14
C ASP A 88 -18.21 0.91 -21.64
N PRO A 89 -19.50 0.78 -21.21
CA PRO A 89 -20.57 1.66 -21.67
C PRO A 89 -20.39 3.14 -21.29
N ALA A 90 -19.78 3.43 -20.14
CA ALA A 90 -19.55 4.81 -19.71
C ALA A 90 -18.44 5.46 -20.53
N ALA A 91 -17.34 4.74 -20.75
CA ALA A 91 -16.23 5.21 -21.58
C ALA A 91 -16.64 5.43 -23.04
N ARG A 92 -17.50 4.56 -23.60
CA ARG A 92 -18.04 4.71 -24.97
C ARG A 92 -18.84 5.99 -25.15
N ARG A 93 -19.52 6.47 -24.09
CA ARG A 93 -20.29 7.72 -24.12
C ARG A 93 -19.43 8.94 -23.80
N ASN A 94 -18.43 8.77 -22.94
CA ASN A 94 -17.51 9.83 -22.55
C ASN A 94 -16.11 9.25 -22.32
N ALA A 95 -15.19 9.57 -23.24
CA ALA A 95 -13.81 9.10 -23.17
C ALA A 95 -13.04 9.61 -21.93
N ALA A 96 -13.53 10.64 -21.24
CA ALA A 96 -12.92 11.19 -20.02
C ALA A 96 -13.26 10.41 -18.74
N VAL A 97 -14.16 9.42 -18.79
CA VAL A 97 -14.48 8.59 -17.61
C VAL A 97 -13.24 7.79 -17.20
N PRO A 98 -12.76 7.82 -15.95
CA PRO A 98 -11.58 7.05 -15.55
C PRO A 98 -11.72 5.54 -15.83
N ALA A 99 -10.63 4.85 -16.17
CA ALA A 99 -10.65 3.39 -16.42
C ALA A 99 -10.77 2.60 -15.12
N CYS A 100 -11.79 1.74 -15.00
CA CYS A 100 -11.98 0.88 -13.84
C CYS A 100 -12.67 -0.42 -14.26
N ALA A 101 -12.14 -1.56 -13.85
CA ALA A 101 -12.66 -2.87 -14.20
C ALA A 101 -14.11 -3.07 -13.73
N ASN A 102 -14.90 -3.86 -14.46
CA ASN A 102 -16.28 -4.15 -14.08
C ASN A 102 -16.31 -4.95 -12.77
N GLY A 103 -17.14 -4.52 -11.81
CA GLY A 103 -17.19 -5.13 -10.48
C GLY A 103 -16.11 -4.61 -9.51
N TRP A 104 -15.52 -3.45 -9.80
CA TRP A 104 -14.48 -2.85 -8.95
C TRP A 104 -14.74 -1.37 -8.65
N LEU A 105 -14.28 -0.93 -7.49
CA LEU A 105 -14.08 0.45 -7.09
C LEU A 105 -12.63 0.86 -7.31
N CYS A 106 -12.40 1.96 -8.01
CA CYS A 106 -11.08 2.54 -8.25
C CYS A 106 -10.98 3.93 -7.64
N LEU A 107 -9.93 4.12 -6.82
CA LEU A 107 -9.49 5.42 -6.33
C LEU A 107 -8.28 5.88 -7.15
N TYR A 108 -8.20 7.19 -7.40
CA TYR A 108 -7.11 7.79 -8.16
C TYR A 108 -6.51 8.96 -7.39
N GLU A 109 -5.19 9.05 -7.45
CA GLU A 109 -4.40 10.05 -6.72
C GLU A 109 -4.65 11.48 -7.22
N HIS A 110 -5.02 11.63 -8.50
CA HIS A 110 -5.27 12.94 -9.10
C HIS A 110 -6.66 13.02 -9.72
N ALA A 111 -7.04 14.23 -10.12
CA ALA A 111 -8.26 14.48 -10.85
C ALA A 111 -8.31 13.71 -12.19
N ASN A 112 -9.52 13.50 -12.70
CA ASN A 112 -9.81 12.85 -13.98
C ASN A 112 -9.22 11.43 -14.13
N GLY A 113 -9.05 10.71 -13.03
CA GLY A 113 -8.47 9.37 -13.06
C GLY A 113 -6.95 9.33 -13.24
N GLY A 114 -6.24 10.42 -12.97
CA GLY A 114 -4.79 10.50 -13.08
C GLY A 114 -4.04 10.04 -11.82
N GLY A 115 -2.71 9.95 -11.95
CA GLY A 115 -1.83 9.51 -10.87
C GLY A 115 -1.96 8.03 -10.56
N ARG A 116 -1.43 7.61 -9.39
CA ARG A 116 -1.53 6.22 -8.95
C ARG A 116 -2.98 5.79 -8.77
N ARG A 117 -3.25 4.50 -8.95
CA ARG A 117 -4.60 3.92 -8.88
C ARG A 117 -4.65 2.75 -7.89
N LEU A 118 -5.59 2.80 -6.96
CA LEU A 118 -5.85 1.74 -5.98
C LEU A 118 -7.25 1.16 -6.22
N ILE A 119 -7.37 -0.17 -6.31
CA ILE A 119 -8.58 -0.85 -6.79
C ILE A 119 -9.07 -1.85 -5.74
N PHE A 120 -10.38 -1.87 -5.47
CA PHE A 120 -11.05 -2.70 -4.46
C PHE A 120 -12.31 -3.35 -5.03
N ASN A 121 -12.71 -4.49 -4.49
CA ASN A 121 -14.00 -5.15 -4.78
C ASN A 121 -14.52 -5.96 -3.59
N ASP A 122 -14.11 -5.60 -2.38
CA ASP A 122 -14.57 -6.23 -1.17
C ASP A 122 -15.39 -5.23 -0.34
N GLU A 123 -16.36 -5.74 0.41
CA GLU A 123 -17.25 -4.93 1.25
C GLU A 123 -16.58 -4.61 2.61
N TYR A 124 -15.25 -4.54 2.64
CA TYR A 124 -14.47 -4.29 3.84
C TYR A 124 -14.03 -2.83 3.92
N TRP A 125 -13.96 -2.30 5.14
CA TRP A 125 -13.42 -0.96 5.39
C TRP A 125 -11.89 -1.01 5.50
N HIS A 126 -11.22 -0.57 4.44
CA HIS A 126 -9.77 -0.50 4.34
C HIS A 126 -9.21 0.80 4.88
N ASN A 127 -8.12 0.73 5.66
CA ASN A 127 -7.33 1.90 6.01
C ASN A 127 -6.35 2.21 4.87
N LEU A 128 -6.50 3.39 4.26
CA LEU A 128 -5.68 3.81 3.12
C LEU A 128 -4.20 4.03 3.49
N TYR A 129 -3.89 4.20 4.77
CA TYR A 129 -2.51 4.26 5.25
C TYR A 129 -1.76 2.96 4.93
N ASP A 130 -2.42 1.82 5.11
CA ASP A 130 -1.81 0.49 4.91
C ASP A 130 -1.34 0.30 3.45
N TYR A 131 -1.97 1.01 2.52
CA TYR A 131 -1.68 0.98 1.09
C TYR A 131 -0.80 2.15 0.62
N GLY A 132 -0.29 3.00 1.52
CA GLY A 132 0.46 4.20 1.14
C GLY A 132 -0.37 5.20 0.31
N PHE A 133 -1.69 5.24 0.56
CA PHE A 133 -2.69 5.99 -0.22
C PHE A 133 -3.57 6.91 0.64
N GLU A 134 -3.29 7.01 1.95
CA GLU A 134 -3.95 7.95 2.85
C GLU A 134 -3.74 9.39 2.35
N ASN A 135 -4.84 10.17 2.35
CA ASN A 135 -4.83 11.56 1.95
C ASN A 135 -4.28 11.75 0.51
N ARG A 136 -4.57 10.80 -0.38
CA ARG A 136 -4.17 10.87 -1.81
C ARG A 136 -5.35 10.89 -2.78
N THR A 137 -6.53 10.44 -2.37
CA THR A 137 -7.64 10.30 -3.33
C THR A 137 -8.15 11.67 -3.75
N SER A 138 -8.18 11.92 -5.06
CA SER A 138 -8.71 13.15 -5.67
C SER A 138 -9.82 12.89 -6.71
N SER A 139 -9.95 11.66 -7.20
CA SER A 139 -11.07 11.21 -8.04
C SER A 139 -11.35 9.73 -7.84
N TRP A 140 -12.52 9.26 -8.25
CA TRP A 140 -12.91 7.85 -8.10
C TRP A 140 -13.85 7.40 -9.21
N ARG A 141 -13.91 6.08 -9.40
CA ARG A 141 -14.93 5.42 -10.21
C ARG A 141 -15.36 4.13 -9.52
N ASN A 142 -16.66 3.97 -9.31
CA ASN A 142 -17.27 2.73 -8.87
C ASN A 142 -17.97 2.08 -10.06
N ASN A 143 -17.36 1.02 -10.59
CA ASN A 143 -17.89 0.29 -11.74
C ASN A 143 -18.52 -1.04 -11.32
N GLN A 144 -19.03 -1.11 -10.10
CA GLN A 144 -19.80 -2.23 -9.57
C GLN A 144 -21.26 -2.19 -10.02
N ARG A 145 -22.04 -3.22 -9.66
CA ARG A 145 -23.47 -3.27 -10.01
C ARG A 145 -24.25 -2.22 -9.20
N SER A 146 -25.43 -1.90 -9.69
CA SER A 146 -26.32 -0.97 -9.01
C SER A 146 -26.67 -1.47 -7.61
N GLY A 147 -26.44 -0.61 -6.61
CA GLY A 147 -26.68 -0.92 -5.19
C GLY A 147 -25.42 -1.24 -4.38
N ASP A 148 -24.29 -1.52 -5.02
CA ASP A 148 -22.99 -1.75 -4.34
C ASP A 148 -22.28 -0.41 -4.09
N SER A 149 -22.96 0.48 -3.35
CA SER A 149 -22.41 1.80 -3.02
C SER A 149 -21.22 1.66 -2.08
N GLY A 150 -20.14 2.34 -2.41
CA GLY A 150 -18.95 2.46 -1.55
C GLY A 150 -19.00 3.69 -0.65
N GLY A 151 -17.92 3.90 0.09
CA GLY A 151 -17.75 5.11 0.89
C GLY A 151 -16.29 5.48 1.09
N LEU A 152 -16.03 6.78 1.26
CA LEU A 152 -14.74 7.29 1.73
C LEU A 152 -14.94 8.04 3.04
N ARG A 153 -14.09 7.78 4.03
CA ARG A 153 -14.04 8.57 5.28
C ARG A 153 -12.89 9.56 5.24
N MET A 154 -13.17 10.79 5.68
CA MET A 154 -12.24 11.92 5.67
C MET A 154 -11.52 12.05 7.01
N SER A 155 -10.23 12.37 6.97
CA SER A 155 -9.33 12.39 8.14
C SER A 155 -9.56 13.58 9.07
N ASP A 156 -10.05 14.70 8.55
CA ASP A 156 -10.20 15.97 9.26
C ASP A 156 -11.48 16.08 10.10
N ASP A 157 -12.58 15.47 9.67
CA ASP A 157 -13.87 15.61 10.33
C ASP A 157 -14.67 14.30 10.46
N GLN A 158 -14.06 13.15 10.13
CA GLN A 158 -14.71 11.83 10.13
C GLN A 158 -15.96 11.78 9.24
N ARG A 159 -16.18 12.75 8.34
CA ARG A 159 -17.29 12.69 7.39
C ARG A 159 -17.07 11.57 6.41
N GLN A 160 -18.19 10.97 6.01
CA GLN A 160 -18.24 9.98 4.97
C GLN A 160 -18.90 10.57 3.73
N ILE A 161 -18.28 10.40 2.58
CA ILE A 161 -18.95 10.59 1.29
C ILE A 161 -19.34 9.22 0.74
N TRP A 162 -20.55 9.12 0.20
CA TRP A 162 -21.03 7.92 -0.47
C TRP A 162 -20.59 7.92 -1.94
N ILE A 163 -20.23 6.73 -2.42
CA ILE A 163 -19.77 6.48 -3.77
C ILE A 163 -20.80 5.58 -4.45
N ASP A 164 -21.72 6.18 -5.19
CA ASP A 164 -22.76 5.43 -5.91
C ASP A 164 -22.19 4.46 -6.94
N ALA A 165 -22.85 3.31 -7.11
CA ALA A 165 -22.57 2.33 -8.15
C ALA A 165 -23.74 2.19 -9.13
N PRO A 166 -23.49 2.17 -10.46
CA PRO A 166 -22.26 2.61 -11.10
C PRO A 166 -22.15 4.14 -11.07
N GLY A 167 -20.94 4.66 -10.83
CA GLY A 167 -20.71 6.10 -10.71
C GLY A 167 -19.25 6.49 -10.86
N TYR A 168 -18.98 7.77 -11.06
CA TYR A 168 -17.63 8.33 -10.99
C TYR A 168 -17.69 9.80 -10.63
N THR A 169 -16.61 10.32 -10.06
CA THR A 169 -16.34 11.75 -10.05
C THR A 169 -14.92 12.00 -10.52
N ALA A 170 -14.76 13.00 -11.40
CA ALA A 170 -13.45 13.42 -11.87
C ALA A 170 -12.70 14.28 -10.85
N TYR A 171 -13.37 14.80 -9.83
CA TYR A 171 -12.79 15.68 -8.81
C TYR A 171 -13.68 15.66 -7.56
N ILE A 172 -13.16 15.23 -6.40
CA ILE A 172 -13.95 15.15 -5.16
C ILE A 172 -14.10 16.51 -4.44
N GLY A 173 -13.46 17.55 -4.97
CA GLY A 173 -13.71 18.93 -4.53
C GLY A 173 -12.95 19.29 -3.27
N ILE A 174 -13.68 19.84 -2.29
CA ILE A 174 -13.10 20.22 -1.00
C ILE A 174 -12.51 19.03 -0.24
N TYR A 175 -12.89 17.81 -0.60
CA TYR A 175 -12.46 16.56 0.05
C TYR A 175 -11.20 15.96 -0.56
N ASN A 176 -10.60 16.59 -1.58
CA ASN A 176 -9.38 16.10 -2.21
C ASN A 176 -8.29 15.86 -1.18
N ASP A 177 -7.63 14.71 -1.31
CA ASP A 177 -6.46 14.38 -0.51
C ASP A 177 -6.79 14.32 1.00
N ARG A 178 -8.03 13.93 1.35
CA ARG A 178 -8.48 13.78 2.76
C ARG A 178 -8.95 12.39 3.13
N ALA A 179 -9.20 11.51 2.14
CA ALA A 179 -9.69 10.18 2.43
C ALA A 179 -8.63 9.35 3.16
N TYR A 180 -9.00 8.72 4.28
CA TYR A 180 -8.14 7.79 5.03
C TYR A 180 -8.73 6.38 5.14
N MET A 181 -10.02 6.20 4.85
CA MET A 181 -10.61 4.88 4.67
C MET A 181 -11.46 4.80 3.42
N VAL A 182 -11.58 3.59 2.89
CA VAL A 182 -12.48 3.23 1.79
C VAL A 182 -13.25 1.96 2.09
N HIS A 183 -14.45 1.87 1.54
CA HIS A 183 -15.26 0.65 1.48
C HIS A 183 -15.88 0.54 0.09
N GLY A 184 -16.01 -0.70 -0.38
CA GLY A 184 -16.60 -1.06 -1.67
C GLY A 184 -15.56 -1.53 -2.66
#